data_AF-A0A9J6AI05-F1
#
_entry.id   AF-A0A9J6AI05-F1
#
_cell.length_a   1.000
_cell.length_b   1.000
_cell.length_c   1.000
_cell.angle_alpha   90.00
_cell.angle_beta   90.00
_cell.angle_gamma   90.00
#
_symmetry.space_group_name_H-M   'P 1'
#
loop_
_entity.id
_entity.type
_entity.pdbx_description
1 polymer ?
#
loop_
_entity_poly.entity_id
_entity_poly.type
_entity_poly.pdbx_seq_one_letter_code
_entity_poly.pdbx_strand_id
1 'polypeptide(L)'
;MGIIVYSKNSKRLYRRLVNLKSASRDQERFGRAGFMGLFGQRVDLLDHYEKKLEVIEDHEVGAAFVSFRTCFAAASAIHMQQGVNPIQWVTEPAPDPEDVYWPFFSASFLKRWISNLVVVVACVLLTLLFLIPVLIVQGLTHLEQLEIWFPFLKGLLRMVHCYEPDREKCMHQSSLVYYMEHFLCKCALWIGSYRVDIFLEPKNIPAILAVAVPGQLLNVYAPKYETGGKLWPIVHDSMIFSLILMHVIAIGIFGLKKFPLASSLTVPLPILTLVFNSYCRGRFLPMFKSYSIESSLKKDKEEQNDPTIASFHERLATAYQDPALLHVRYSGNSASIIARAIACCNHLTLLVGKHVGM
;
A
#
# COMPACT_ATOMS: atom_id res chain seq x y z
N MET A 1 -1.63 20.06 -25.57
CA MET A 1 -2.49 19.04 -24.94
C MET A 1 -2.10 17.71 -25.55
N GLY A 2 -1.27 16.94 -24.87
CA GLY A 2 -0.90 15.59 -25.31
C GLY A 2 -1.81 14.60 -24.62
N ILE A 3 -2.58 13.83 -25.37
CA ILE A 3 -3.37 12.70 -24.85
C ILE A 3 -2.49 11.47 -25.05
N ILE A 4 -2.17 10.77 -23.97
CA ILE A 4 -1.37 9.54 -24.06
C ILE A 4 -2.33 8.36 -23.95
N VAL A 5 -2.40 7.57 -25.02
CA VAL A 5 -3.24 6.38 -25.13
C VAL A 5 -2.43 5.16 -24.69
N TYR A 6 -2.92 4.43 -23.69
CA TYR A 6 -2.34 3.16 -23.23
C TYR A 6 -3.11 1.97 -23.80
N SER A 7 -2.39 0.97 -24.32
CA SER A 7 -2.96 -0.25 -24.90
C SER A 7 -2.63 -1.51 -24.07
N LYS A 8 -3.66 -2.28 -23.72
CA LYS A 8 -3.60 -3.44 -22.84
C LYS A 8 -2.80 -4.60 -23.45
N ASN A 9 -1.90 -5.25 -22.70
CA ASN A 9 -1.09 -6.41 -23.15
C ASN A 9 -0.10 -6.12 -24.30
N SER A 10 0.04 -4.86 -24.73
CA SER A 10 1.01 -4.41 -25.75
C SER A 10 2.41 -4.95 -25.45
N LYS A 11 2.90 -4.83 -24.21
CA LYS A 11 4.25 -5.26 -23.80
C LYS A 11 4.57 -6.73 -24.07
N ARG A 12 3.63 -7.66 -23.79
CA ARG A 12 3.85 -9.10 -23.99
C ARG A 12 3.78 -9.46 -25.48
N LEU A 13 2.88 -8.81 -26.20
CA LEU A 13 2.72 -8.96 -27.64
C LEU A 13 3.95 -8.39 -28.36
N TYR A 14 4.34 -7.15 -28.07
CA TYR A 14 5.52 -6.47 -28.59
C TYR A 14 6.80 -7.25 -28.32
N ARG A 15 7.02 -7.75 -27.10
CA ARG A 15 8.19 -8.60 -26.79
C ARG A 15 8.22 -9.87 -27.66
N ARG A 16 7.07 -10.51 -27.87
CA ARG A 16 6.98 -11.68 -28.75
C ARG A 16 7.21 -11.30 -30.21
N LEU A 17 6.69 -10.15 -30.65
CA LEU A 17 6.84 -9.63 -32.00
C LEU A 17 8.30 -9.29 -32.30
N VAL A 18 8.99 -8.63 -31.37
CA VAL A 18 10.44 -8.35 -31.44
C VAL A 18 11.25 -9.65 -31.48
N ASN A 19 10.92 -10.62 -30.64
CA ASN A 19 11.60 -11.93 -30.64
C ASN A 19 11.37 -12.70 -31.95
N LEU A 20 10.17 -12.64 -32.52
CA LEU A 20 9.86 -13.26 -33.82
C LEU A 20 10.55 -12.53 -34.97
N LYS A 21 10.74 -11.21 -34.85
CA LYS A 21 11.47 -10.39 -35.82
C LYS A 21 12.99 -10.61 -35.77
N SER A 22 13.54 -10.90 -34.59
CA SER A 22 14.97 -11.19 -34.39
C SER A 22 15.33 -12.66 -34.62
N ALA A 23 14.39 -13.59 -34.43
CA ALA A 23 14.54 -15.00 -34.78
C ALA A 23 14.34 -15.20 -36.29
N SER A 24 15.36 -14.87 -37.08
CA SER A 24 15.39 -14.97 -38.55
C SER A 24 15.42 -16.41 -39.11
N ARG A 25 14.67 -17.35 -38.52
CA ARG A 25 14.51 -18.72 -39.03
C ARG A 25 13.06 -18.93 -39.48
N ASP A 26 12.87 -19.23 -40.77
CA ASP A 26 11.56 -19.48 -41.40
C ASP A 26 10.72 -20.56 -40.70
N GLN A 27 11.37 -21.45 -39.95
CA GLN A 27 10.72 -22.54 -39.22
C GLN A 27 9.98 -22.08 -37.94
N GLU A 28 10.36 -20.96 -37.32
CA GLU A 28 9.69 -20.40 -36.12
C GLU A 28 8.56 -19.40 -36.46
N ARG A 29 8.45 -18.99 -37.74
CA ARG A 29 7.49 -17.99 -38.21
C ARG A 29 6.05 -18.52 -38.34
N PHE A 30 5.89 -19.82 -38.58
CA PHE A 30 4.59 -20.45 -38.78
C PHE A 30 4.17 -21.29 -37.58
N GLY A 31 3.05 -20.93 -36.95
CA GLY A 31 2.48 -21.62 -35.80
C GLY A 31 1.00 -21.90 -35.97
N ARG A 32 0.40 -22.68 -35.05
CA ARG A 32 -1.05 -22.91 -35.04
C ARG A 32 -1.73 -21.93 -34.09
N ALA A 33 -2.89 -21.41 -34.50
CA ALA A 33 -3.58 -20.31 -33.81
C ALA A 33 -4.28 -20.68 -32.48
N GLY A 34 -4.40 -21.96 -32.12
CA GLY A 34 -5.19 -22.40 -30.96
C GLY A 34 -4.44 -22.46 -29.63
N PHE A 35 -5.10 -23.02 -28.61
CA PHE A 35 -4.60 -23.11 -27.24
C PHE A 35 -3.25 -23.86 -27.20
N MET A 36 -2.23 -23.22 -26.63
CA MET A 36 -0.85 -23.74 -26.54
C MET A 36 -0.16 -24.09 -27.88
N GLY A 37 -0.69 -23.66 -29.03
CA GLY A 37 -0.10 -23.95 -30.34
C GLY A 37 -0.31 -25.39 -30.84
N LEU A 38 -1.19 -26.15 -30.19
CA LEU A 38 -1.43 -27.57 -30.51
C LEU A 38 -2.58 -27.76 -31.52
N PHE A 39 -3.58 -26.89 -31.46
CA PHE A 39 -4.80 -26.96 -32.28
C PHE A 39 -4.97 -25.72 -33.16
N GLY A 40 -5.64 -25.85 -34.30
CA GLY A 40 -5.98 -24.72 -35.19
C GLY A 40 -5.15 -24.61 -36.48
N GLN A 41 -5.58 -23.67 -37.34
CA GLN A 41 -4.98 -23.41 -38.66
C GLN A 41 -3.54 -22.89 -38.53
N ARG A 42 -2.66 -23.31 -39.44
CA ARG A 42 -1.29 -22.78 -39.55
C ARG A 42 -1.37 -21.35 -40.08
N VAL A 43 -0.91 -20.39 -39.29
CA VAL A 43 -0.93 -18.96 -39.61
C VAL A 43 0.49 -18.39 -39.47
N ASP A 44 0.81 -17.34 -40.23
CA ASP A 44 1.99 -16.53 -39.96
C ASP A 44 1.79 -15.88 -38.59
N LEU A 45 2.64 -16.24 -37.63
CA LEU A 45 2.53 -15.73 -36.27
C LEU A 45 2.80 -14.23 -36.24
N LEU A 46 3.66 -13.71 -37.13
CA LEU A 46 3.98 -12.29 -37.19
C LEU A 46 2.72 -11.49 -37.55
N ASP A 47 2.07 -11.84 -38.65
CA ASP A 47 0.82 -11.21 -39.12
C ASP A 47 -0.33 -11.41 -38.11
N HIS A 48 -0.43 -12.59 -37.49
CA HIS A 48 -1.42 -12.84 -36.43
C HIS A 48 -1.22 -11.94 -35.21
N TYR A 49 0.02 -11.77 -34.74
CA TYR A 49 0.32 -10.91 -33.59
C TYR A 49 0.23 -9.42 -33.93
N GLU A 50 0.59 -9.02 -35.15
CA GLU A 50 0.47 -7.65 -35.66
C GLU A 50 -1.01 -7.24 -35.79
N LYS A 51 -1.83 -8.06 -36.44
CA LYS A 51 -3.29 -7.85 -36.50
C LYS A 51 -3.95 -7.85 -35.12
N LYS A 52 -3.47 -8.70 -34.20
CA LYS A 52 -3.97 -8.72 -32.83
C LYS A 52 -3.54 -7.46 -32.06
N LEU A 53 -2.39 -6.87 -32.38
CA LEU A 53 -1.93 -5.62 -31.80
C LEU A 53 -2.81 -4.46 -32.29
N GLU A 54 -3.10 -4.37 -33.59
CA GLU A 54 -3.99 -3.36 -34.18
C GLU A 54 -5.38 -3.37 -33.51
N VAL A 55 -6.00 -4.55 -33.34
CA VAL A 55 -7.30 -4.69 -32.67
C VAL A 55 -7.26 -4.21 -31.21
N ILE A 56 -6.13 -4.35 -30.53
CA ILE A 56 -5.98 -3.94 -29.13
C ILE A 56 -5.63 -2.44 -29.03
N GLU A 57 -4.86 -1.89 -29.97
CA GLU A 57 -4.63 -0.44 -30.07
C GLU A 57 -5.94 0.34 -30.27
N ASP A 58 -6.91 -0.23 -30.98
CA ASP A 58 -8.24 0.36 -31.17
C ASP A 58 -9.09 0.40 -29.87
N HIS A 59 -8.71 -0.36 -28.83
CA HIS A 59 -9.35 -0.28 -27.52
C HIS A 59 -8.71 0.84 -26.68
N GLU A 60 -9.07 2.09 -27.00
CA GLU A 60 -8.67 3.25 -26.22
C GLU A 60 -9.23 3.17 -24.78
N VAL A 61 -8.35 3.33 -23.80
CA VAL A 61 -8.77 3.45 -22.41
C VAL A 61 -9.34 4.85 -22.20
N GLY A 62 -10.48 4.96 -21.50
CA GLY A 62 -11.08 6.23 -21.09
C GLY A 62 -10.31 6.94 -19.97
N ALA A 63 -8.98 7.06 -20.09
CA ALA A 63 -8.12 7.79 -19.18
C ALA A 63 -6.97 8.46 -19.94
N ALA A 64 -6.57 9.65 -19.52
CA ALA A 64 -5.49 10.42 -20.15
C ALA A 64 -4.68 11.21 -19.13
N PHE A 65 -3.39 11.40 -19.40
CA PHE A 65 -2.56 12.34 -18.67
C PHE A 65 -2.63 13.72 -19.33
N VAL A 66 -2.88 14.76 -18.56
CA VAL A 66 -2.98 16.15 -19.03
C VAL A 66 -1.93 16.98 -18.33
N SER A 67 -1.02 17.58 -19.10
CA SER A 67 0.01 18.47 -18.58
C SER A 67 -0.36 19.95 -18.72
N PHE A 68 0.00 20.74 -17.72
CA PHE A 68 -0.17 22.18 -17.62
C PHE A 68 1.18 22.90 -17.71
N ARG A 69 1.14 24.21 -17.98
CA ARG A 69 2.34 25.07 -17.97
C ARG A 69 2.71 25.57 -16.57
N THR A 70 1.75 25.63 -15.66
CA THR A 70 1.93 26.16 -14.30
C THR A 70 1.35 25.21 -13.27
N CYS A 71 1.99 25.12 -12.10
CA CYS A 71 1.52 24.31 -10.97
C CYS A 71 0.16 24.81 -10.48
N PHE A 72 -0.04 26.13 -10.48
CA PHE A 72 -1.32 26.74 -10.14
C PHE A 72 -2.48 26.25 -11.02
N ALA A 73 -2.27 26.13 -12.34
CA ALA A 73 -3.33 25.71 -13.26
C ALA A 73 -3.73 24.24 -13.03
N ALA A 74 -2.75 23.35 -12.82
CA ALA A 74 -3.03 21.96 -12.51
C ALA A 74 -3.70 21.81 -11.14
N ALA A 75 -3.21 22.51 -10.10
CA ALA A 75 -3.82 22.49 -8.77
C ALA A 75 -5.28 22.97 -8.82
N SER A 76 -5.56 24.02 -9.59
CA SER A 76 -6.93 24.52 -9.79
C SER A 76 -7.81 23.47 -10.49
N ALA A 77 -7.30 22.81 -11.53
CA ALA A 77 -8.05 21.79 -12.27
C ALA A 77 -8.34 20.51 -11.46
N ILE A 78 -7.52 20.15 -10.46
CA ILE A 78 -7.82 19.06 -9.51
C ILE A 78 -9.03 19.40 -8.64
N HIS A 79 -9.14 20.65 -8.21
CA HIS A 79 -10.16 21.07 -7.26
C HIS A 79 -11.48 21.48 -7.92
N MET A 80 -11.51 21.62 -9.25
CA MET A 80 -12.69 21.98 -10.02
C MET A 80 -13.41 20.74 -10.56
N GLN A 81 -14.72 20.67 -10.35
CA GLN A 81 -15.57 19.68 -10.99
C GLN A 81 -15.66 19.99 -12.50
N GLN A 82 -15.18 19.06 -13.33
CA GLN A 82 -15.01 19.28 -14.78
C GLN A 82 -16.30 19.08 -15.59
N GLY A 83 -17.31 18.40 -15.04
CA GLY A 83 -18.55 18.11 -15.74
C GLY A 83 -19.77 18.05 -14.82
N VAL A 84 -20.96 18.11 -15.40
CA VAL A 84 -22.23 18.01 -14.65
C VAL A 84 -22.32 16.69 -13.88
N ASN A 85 -21.84 15.60 -14.48
CA ASN A 85 -21.76 14.29 -13.85
C ASN A 85 -20.46 14.16 -13.04
N PRO A 86 -20.51 14.01 -11.69
CA PRO A 86 -19.32 13.95 -10.84
C PRO A 86 -18.50 12.66 -11.01
N ILE A 87 -19.06 11.66 -11.69
CA ILE A 87 -18.43 10.36 -11.93
C ILE A 87 -17.63 10.40 -13.25
N GLN A 88 -17.90 11.37 -14.14
CA GLN A 88 -17.19 11.52 -15.41
C GLN A 88 -16.13 12.61 -15.29
N TRP A 89 -15.01 12.46 -16.01
CA TRP A 89 -13.91 13.42 -16.01
C TRP A 89 -13.34 13.68 -14.61
N VAL A 90 -13.13 12.60 -13.86
CA VAL A 90 -12.51 12.66 -12.53
C VAL A 90 -11.03 12.98 -12.71
N THR A 91 -10.58 14.02 -12.02
CA THR A 91 -9.19 14.49 -12.05
C THR A 91 -8.48 14.06 -10.77
N GLU A 92 -7.32 13.43 -10.92
CA GLU A 92 -6.44 13.06 -9.81
C GLU A 92 -5.02 13.54 -10.10
N PRO A 93 -4.22 13.90 -9.07
CA PRO A 93 -2.81 14.19 -9.27
C PRO A 93 -2.12 12.96 -9.84
N ALA A 94 -1.42 13.13 -10.97
CA ALA A 94 -0.70 12.01 -11.58
C ALA A 94 0.42 11.54 -10.63
N PRO A 95 0.60 10.22 -10.44
CA PRO A 95 1.77 9.68 -9.75
C PRO A 95 3.01 9.88 -10.64
N ASP A 96 4.20 9.83 -10.05
CA ASP A 96 5.44 9.89 -10.80
C ASP A 96 5.48 8.85 -11.94
N PRO A 97 6.07 9.16 -13.11
CA PRO A 97 6.04 8.28 -14.28
C PRO A 97 6.54 6.85 -14.03
N GLU A 98 7.50 6.69 -13.12
CA GLU A 98 8.04 5.38 -12.71
C GLU A 98 7.11 4.59 -11.77
N ASP A 99 6.16 5.30 -11.14
CA ASP A 99 5.22 4.79 -10.13
C ASP A 99 3.87 4.44 -10.75
N VAL A 100 3.67 4.82 -12.02
CA VAL A 100 2.47 4.51 -12.78
C VAL A 100 2.35 3.00 -12.97
N TYR A 101 1.38 2.40 -12.28
CA TYR A 101 1.03 0.99 -12.49
C TYR A 101 0.12 0.82 -13.72
N TRP A 102 0.72 0.84 -14.91
CA TRP A 102 0.03 0.75 -16.21
C TRP A 102 -1.07 -0.32 -16.35
N PRO A 103 -0.92 -1.57 -15.85
CA PRO A 103 -1.96 -2.58 -15.97
C PRO A 103 -3.30 -2.18 -15.33
N PHE A 104 -3.26 -1.26 -14.37
CA PHE A 104 -4.44 -0.74 -13.68
C PHE A 104 -5.46 -0.10 -14.62
N PHE A 105 -4.99 0.68 -15.60
CA PHE A 105 -5.85 1.39 -16.56
C PHE A 105 -6.63 0.44 -17.47
N SER A 106 -6.15 -0.79 -17.61
CA SER A 106 -6.79 -1.81 -18.46
C SER A 106 -7.80 -2.70 -17.74
N ALA A 107 -7.94 -2.55 -16.42
CA ALA A 107 -8.80 -3.40 -15.61
C ALA A 107 -10.25 -2.90 -15.64
N SER A 108 -11.17 -3.78 -16.03
CA SER A 108 -12.61 -3.50 -15.98
C SER A 108 -13.06 -3.24 -14.53
N PHE A 109 -13.92 -2.23 -14.34
CA PHE A 109 -14.41 -1.82 -13.03
C PHE A 109 -15.00 -2.97 -12.19
N LEU A 110 -15.88 -3.78 -12.81
CA LEU A 110 -16.52 -4.93 -12.14
C LEU A 110 -15.51 -5.95 -11.61
N LYS A 111 -14.43 -6.20 -12.36
CA LYS A 111 -13.36 -7.11 -11.95
C LYS A 111 -12.62 -6.60 -10.71
N ARG A 112 -12.43 -5.28 -10.59
CA ARG A 112 -11.77 -4.66 -9.44
C ARG A 112 -12.63 -4.72 -8.19
N TRP A 113 -13.94 -4.47 -8.32
CA TRP A 113 -14.88 -4.60 -7.20
C TRP A 113 -14.94 -6.04 -6.67
N ILE A 114 -15.06 -7.03 -7.55
CA ILE A 114 -15.03 -8.45 -7.18
C ILE A 114 -13.70 -8.81 -6.52
N SER A 115 -12.56 -8.35 -7.07
CA SER A 115 -11.25 -8.62 -6.48
C SER A 115 -11.12 -8.06 -5.07
N ASN A 116 -11.63 -6.85 -4.81
CA ASN A 116 -11.60 -6.26 -3.47
C ASN A 116 -12.47 -7.06 -2.49
N LEU A 117 -13.68 -7.47 -2.92
CA LEU A 117 -14.56 -8.30 -2.10
C LEU A 117 -13.91 -9.64 -1.74
N VAL A 118 -13.30 -10.30 -2.72
CA VAL A 118 -12.58 -11.57 -2.53
C VAL A 118 -11.45 -11.41 -1.52
N VAL A 119 -10.66 -10.33 -1.61
CA VAL A 119 -9.58 -10.05 -0.65
C VAL A 119 -10.14 -9.87 0.77
N VAL A 120 -11.22 -9.11 0.95
CA VAL A 120 -11.84 -8.88 2.27
C VAL A 120 -12.34 -10.20 2.86
N VAL A 121 -13.07 -11.01 2.08
CA VAL A 121 -13.58 -12.31 2.53
C VAL A 121 -12.42 -13.24 2.89
N ALA A 122 -11.37 -13.30 2.06
CA ALA A 122 -10.20 -14.11 2.34
C ALA A 122 -9.47 -13.68 3.61
N CYS A 123 -9.32 -12.37 3.84
CA CYS A 123 -8.74 -11.84 5.08
C CYS A 123 -9.55 -12.24 6.31
N VAL A 124 -10.89 -12.10 6.26
CA VAL A 124 -11.76 -12.49 7.38
C VAL A 124 -11.65 -13.98 7.66
N LEU A 125 -11.70 -14.83 6.63
CA LEU A 125 -11.56 -16.28 6.77
C LEU A 125 -10.20 -16.65 7.36
N LEU A 126 -9.12 -16.02 6.91
CA LEU A 126 -7.78 -16.22 7.44
C LEU A 126 -7.71 -15.80 8.91
N THR A 127 -8.26 -14.65 9.28
CA THR A 127 -8.32 -14.22 10.69
C THR A 127 -9.05 -15.24 11.56
N LEU A 128 -10.21 -15.75 11.12
CA LEU A 128 -10.97 -16.77 11.84
C LEU A 128 -10.20 -18.09 11.97
N LEU A 129 -9.54 -18.53 10.89
CA LEU A 129 -8.70 -19.73 10.90
C LEU A 129 -7.55 -19.59 11.92
N PHE A 130 -6.92 -18.41 11.95
CA PHE A 130 -5.83 -18.12 12.90
C PHE A 130 -6.28 -18.01 14.36
N LEU A 131 -7.58 -17.88 14.65
CA LEU A 131 -8.08 -18.00 16.02
C LEU A 131 -7.90 -19.42 16.57
N ILE A 132 -7.94 -20.46 15.72
CA ILE A 132 -7.82 -21.86 16.16
C ILE A 132 -6.46 -22.12 16.82
N PRO A 133 -5.30 -21.81 16.20
CA PRO A 133 -4.00 -21.93 16.87
C PRO A 133 -3.88 -21.06 18.12
N VAL A 134 -4.39 -19.84 18.10
CA VAL A 134 -4.33 -18.93 19.27
C VAL A 134 -5.06 -19.54 20.46
N LEU A 135 -6.27 -20.07 20.26
CA LEU A 135 -7.06 -20.72 21.29
C LEU A 135 -6.39 -22.00 21.81
N ILE A 136 -5.77 -22.81 20.95
CA ILE A 136 -5.02 -24.01 21.37
C ILE A 136 -3.85 -23.60 22.27
N VAL A 137 -3.03 -22.64 21.86
CA VAL A 137 -1.88 -22.21 22.68
C VAL A 137 -2.33 -21.57 23.99
N GLN A 138 -3.42 -20.81 23.97
CA GLN A 138 -4.01 -20.20 25.18
C GLN A 138 -4.65 -21.25 26.11
N GLY A 139 -5.24 -22.32 25.57
CA GLY A 139 -5.73 -23.46 26.33
C GLY A 139 -4.59 -24.27 26.96
N LEU A 140 -3.48 -24.45 26.23
CA LEU A 140 -2.28 -25.10 26.76
C LEU A 140 -1.61 -24.32 27.90
N THR A 141 -1.81 -23.00 27.98
CA THR A 141 -1.34 -22.21 29.14
C THR A 141 -2.24 -22.32 30.38
N HIS A 142 -3.45 -22.87 30.24
CA HIS A 142 -4.42 -23.04 31.34
C HIS A 142 -4.92 -24.49 31.43
N LEU A 143 -3.97 -25.42 31.67
CA LEU A 143 -4.20 -26.88 31.61
C LEU A 143 -5.27 -27.40 32.58
N GLU A 144 -5.39 -26.80 33.78
CA GLU A 144 -6.38 -27.20 34.79
C GLU A 144 -7.83 -27.07 34.30
N GLN A 145 -8.11 -26.09 33.43
CA GLN A 145 -9.46 -25.89 32.86
C GLN A 145 -9.74 -26.81 31.68
N LEU A 146 -8.71 -27.22 30.94
CA LEU A 146 -8.83 -28.11 29.77
C LEU A 146 -9.02 -29.57 30.18
N GLU A 147 -8.49 -29.96 31.34
CA GLU A 147 -8.66 -31.29 31.93
C GLU A 147 -10.14 -31.64 32.23
N ILE A 148 -10.96 -30.62 32.50
CA ILE A 148 -12.40 -30.77 32.78
C ILE A 148 -13.18 -30.98 31.48
N TRP A 149 -12.79 -30.32 30.38
CA TRP A 149 -13.49 -30.38 29.10
C TRP A 149 -13.10 -31.60 28.24
N PHE A 150 -11.87 -32.10 28.36
CA PHE A 150 -11.35 -33.21 27.56
C PHE A 150 -10.65 -34.26 28.44
N PRO A 151 -11.39 -35.21 29.04
CA PRO A 151 -10.83 -36.20 29.97
C PRO A 151 -9.82 -37.16 29.33
N PHE A 152 -9.75 -37.25 27.99
CA PHE A 152 -8.76 -38.06 27.29
C PHE A 152 -7.33 -37.51 27.42
N LEU A 153 -7.16 -36.20 27.71
CA LEU A 153 -5.85 -35.56 27.87
C LEU A 153 -5.14 -35.96 29.16
N LYS A 154 -5.85 -36.53 30.16
CA LYS A 154 -5.27 -37.01 31.42
C LYS A 154 -4.10 -37.98 31.22
N GLY A 155 -4.18 -38.84 30.19
CA GLY A 155 -3.13 -39.82 29.88
C GLY A 155 -1.84 -39.16 29.37
N LEU A 156 -1.96 -38.10 28.57
CA LEU A 156 -0.81 -37.37 28.01
C LEU A 156 -0.21 -36.40 29.04
N LEU A 157 -1.05 -35.74 29.84
CA LEU A 157 -0.60 -34.80 30.87
C LEU A 157 0.19 -35.49 31.99
N ARG A 158 -0.20 -36.74 32.34
CA ARG A 158 0.51 -37.54 33.35
C ARG A 158 1.93 -37.91 32.91
N MET A 159 2.17 -38.06 31.61
CA MET A 159 3.52 -38.27 31.06
C MET A 159 4.39 -37.01 31.12
N VAL A 160 3.78 -35.82 31.02
CA VAL A 160 4.50 -34.53 31.09
C VAL A 160 4.73 -34.09 32.54
N HIS A 161 3.77 -34.30 33.44
CA HIS A 161 3.90 -33.99 34.88
C HIS A 161 4.90 -34.89 35.62
N CYS A 162 5.25 -36.06 35.08
CA CYS A 162 6.30 -36.89 35.66
C CYS A 162 7.72 -36.36 35.41
N TYR A 163 7.90 -35.28 34.64
CA TYR A 163 9.23 -34.73 34.33
C TYR A 163 9.68 -33.58 35.25
N GLU A 164 8.79 -32.90 35.96
CA GLU A 164 9.19 -31.77 36.84
C GLU A 164 8.39 -31.75 38.16
N PRO A 165 8.92 -32.32 39.26
CA PRO A 165 8.36 -32.12 40.58
C PRO A 165 8.88 -30.80 41.17
N ASP A 166 8.01 -30.10 41.89
CA ASP A 166 8.28 -28.94 42.75
C ASP A 166 8.31 -27.54 42.09
N ARG A 167 7.12 -26.91 41.99
CA ARG A 167 6.91 -25.47 42.26
C ARG A 167 5.44 -25.10 42.46
N GLU A 168 4.79 -25.76 43.42
CA GLU A 168 3.58 -25.20 44.05
C GLU A 168 4.02 -24.17 45.10
N LYS A 169 3.64 -22.90 44.86
CA LYS A 169 3.52 -21.74 45.76
C LYS A 169 4.25 -20.52 45.20
N CYS A 170 3.54 -19.80 44.35
CA CYS A 170 3.47 -18.34 44.29
C CYS A 170 2.72 -17.97 43.02
N MET A 171 1.62 -17.22 43.17
CA MET A 171 1.21 -16.10 42.31
C MET A 171 -0.31 -16.06 42.07
N HIS A 172 -1.06 -15.71 43.12
CA HIS A 172 -2.26 -14.90 42.93
C HIS A 172 -1.80 -13.48 42.54
N GLN A 173 -1.59 -13.25 41.25
CA GLN A 173 -1.46 -11.89 40.69
C GLN A 173 -2.15 -11.88 39.32
N SER A 174 -3.09 -10.95 39.17
CA SER A 174 -4.09 -10.87 38.11
C SER A 174 -3.60 -11.17 36.68
N SER A 175 -4.35 -12.04 35.99
CA SER A 175 -4.11 -12.61 34.65
C SER A 175 -3.95 -11.61 33.50
N LEU A 176 -4.09 -10.30 33.72
CA LEU A 176 -3.90 -9.27 32.69
C LEU A 176 -2.45 -8.83 32.48
N VAL A 177 -1.58 -9.00 33.49
CA VAL A 177 -0.13 -8.72 33.35
C VAL A 177 0.55 -9.84 32.54
N TYR A 178 0.06 -11.08 32.67
CA TYR A 178 0.56 -12.25 31.95
C TYR A 178 0.36 -12.17 30.42
N TYR A 179 -0.72 -11.54 29.95
CA TYR A 179 -0.95 -11.35 28.52
C TYR A 179 0.03 -10.38 27.88
N MET A 180 0.45 -9.35 28.62
CA MET A 180 1.45 -8.39 28.14
C MET A 180 2.85 -9.02 28.11
N GLU A 181 3.20 -9.85 29.10
CA GLU A 181 4.50 -10.56 29.10
C GLU A 181 4.58 -11.70 28.07
N HIS A 182 3.51 -12.47 27.85
CA HIS A 182 3.53 -13.57 26.87
C HIS A 182 3.45 -13.11 25.41
N PHE A 183 2.78 -11.98 25.11
CA PHE A 183 2.77 -11.41 23.76
C PHE A 183 4.17 -10.90 23.38
N LEU A 184 4.86 -10.28 24.33
CA LEU A 184 6.27 -9.90 24.24
C LEU A 184 7.19 -11.14 24.06
N CYS A 185 7.00 -12.19 24.85
CA CYS A 185 7.84 -13.39 24.79
C CYS A 185 7.66 -14.21 23.49
N LYS A 186 6.48 -14.16 22.85
CA LYS A 186 6.25 -14.81 21.54
C LYS A 186 6.84 -14.02 20.37
N CYS A 187 6.91 -12.69 20.46
CA CYS A 187 7.70 -11.89 19.53
C CYS A 187 9.20 -12.23 19.62
N ALA A 188 9.70 -12.56 20.81
CA ALA A 188 11.10 -12.94 21.02
C ALA A 188 11.49 -14.28 20.34
N LEU A 189 10.54 -15.22 20.18
CA LEU A 189 10.80 -16.53 19.56
C LEU A 189 10.89 -16.49 18.02
N TRP A 190 10.34 -15.46 17.38
CA TRP A 190 10.47 -15.26 15.91
C TRP A 190 11.72 -14.45 15.53
N ILE A 191 12.35 -13.78 16.50
CA ILE A 191 13.54 -12.93 16.33
C ILE A 191 14.75 -13.60 17.03
N GLY A 192 14.85 -14.93 16.95
CA GLY A 192 15.96 -15.73 17.49
C GLY A 192 17.29 -15.57 16.75
N SER A 193 17.62 -14.35 16.30
CA SER A 193 18.92 -14.01 15.70
C SER A 193 19.41 -12.60 16.03
N TYR A 194 18.68 -11.82 16.85
CA TYR A 194 19.12 -10.48 17.29
C TYR A 194 19.16 -10.38 18.81
N ARG A 195 20.11 -9.58 19.32
CA ARG A 195 20.47 -9.49 20.75
C ARG A 195 19.26 -9.39 21.68
N VAL A 196 19.16 -10.35 22.59
CA VAL A 196 18.10 -10.54 23.60
C VAL A 196 17.94 -9.32 24.53
N ASP A 197 19.00 -8.54 24.72
CA ASP A 197 19.03 -7.35 25.60
C ASP A 197 18.10 -6.21 25.12
N ILE A 198 17.78 -6.15 23.82
CA ILE A 198 16.93 -5.08 23.24
C ILE A 198 15.47 -5.20 23.70
N PHE A 199 15.03 -6.41 24.04
CA PHE A 199 13.63 -6.70 24.32
C PHE A 199 13.32 -6.74 25.82
N LEU A 200 14.33 -7.02 26.66
CA LEU A 200 14.22 -7.06 28.12
C LEU A 200 14.00 -5.65 28.72
N GLU A 201 14.43 -4.61 28.02
CA GLU A 201 14.21 -3.22 28.43
C GLU A 201 13.40 -2.45 27.36
N PRO A 202 12.05 -2.60 27.32
CA PRO A 202 11.21 -1.96 26.31
C PRO A 202 11.31 -0.42 26.32
N LYS A 203 11.84 0.16 27.41
CA LYS A 203 12.15 1.58 27.56
C LYS A 203 13.25 2.06 26.60
N ASN A 204 14.16 1.17 26.17
CA ASN A 204 15.28 1.52 25.31
C ASN A 204 14.96 1.37 23.81
N ILE A 205 13.85 0.71 23.45
CA ILE A 205 13.44 0.50 22.06
C ILE A 205 13.34 1.81 21.27
N PRO A 206 12.69 2.88 21.79
CA PRO A 206 12.62 4.15 21.06
C PRO A 206 13.99 4.78 20.81
N ALA A 207 14.91 4.68 21.78
CA ALA A 207 16.26 5.24 21.65
C ALA A 207 17.07 4.52 20.57
N ILE A 208 16.99 3.19 20.51
CA ILE A 208 17.66 2.39 19.49
C ILE A 208 17.09 2.71 18.10
N LEU A 209 15.76 2.78 17.98
CA LEU A 209 15.10 3.11 16.71
C LEU A 209 15.44 4.53 16.23
N ALA A 210 15.51 5.49 17.14
CA ALA A 210 15.84 6.88 16.83
C ALA A 210 17.25 7.03 16.21
N VAL A 211 18.18 6.14 16.54
CA VAL A 211 19.53 6.13 15.95
C VAL A 211 19.59 5.24 14.70
N ALA A 212 19.00 4.05 14.76
CA ALA A 212 19.10 3.06 13.69
C ALA A 212 18.37 3.48 12.41
N VAL A 213 17.15 4.02 12.52
CA VAL A 213 16.31 4.34 11.35
C VAL A 213 16.95 5.43 10.48
N PRO A 214 17.40 6.59 11.02
CA PRO A 214 18.07 7.60 10.21
C PRO A 214 19.38 7.08 9.60
N GLY A 215 20.15 6.29 10.35
CA GLY A 215 21.40 5.69 9.85
C GLY A 215 21.17 4.76 8.65
N GLN A 216 20.11 3.95 8.69
CA GLN A 216 19.73 3.09 7.57
C GLN A 216 19.22 3.89 6.37
N LEU A 217 18.43 4.94 6.62
CA LEU A 217 17.89 5.80 5.56
C LEU A 217 19.01 6.53 4.81
N LEU A 218 20.04 7.00 5.51
CA LEU A 218 21.14 7.75 4.90
C LEU A 218 22.15 6.85 4.18
N ASN A 219 22.42 5.65 4.71
CA ASN A 219 23.53 4.82 4.23
C ASN A 219 23.13 3.63 3.36
N VAL A 220 21.89 3.15 3.46
CA VAL A 220 21.47 1.87 2.85
C VAL A 220 20.31 2.05 1.88
N TYR A 221 19.26 2.77 2.29
CA TYR A 221 18.05 2.86 1.51
C TYR A 221 18.09 4.02 0.51
N ALA A 222 18.00 3.69 -0.78
CA ALA A 222 17.65 4.66 -1.81
C ALA A 222 16.12 4.72 -1.94
N PRO A 223 15.46 5.84 -1.56
CA PRO A 223 14.02 5.96 -1.72
C PRO A 223 13.67 5.93 -3.20
N LYS A 224 12.82 4.97 -3.58
CA LYS A 224 12.33 4.85 -4.95
C LYS A 224 11.11 5.73 -5.22
N TYR A 225 10.33 6.01 -4.17
CA TYR A 225 9.02 6.65 -4.24
C TYR A 225 8.95 7.79 -3.24
N GLU A 226 8.49 8.96 -3.69
CA GLU A 226 8.32 10.15 -2.85
C GLU A 226 6.84 10.40 -2.58
N THR A 227 6.37 10.01 -1.38
CA THR A 227 4.94 10.13 -1.02
C THR A 227 4.54 11.51 -0.49
N GLY A 228 5.50 12.39 -0.21
CA GLY A 228 5.24 13.75 0.29
C GLY A 228 4.52 13.80 1.64
N GLY A 229 4.66 12.75 2.47
CA GLY A 229 4.02 12.70 3.79
C GLY A 229 2.51 12.40 3.77
N LYS A 230 1.93 12.04 2.62
CA LYS A 230 0.50 11.67 2.49
C LYS A 230 0.08 10.48 3.34
N LEU A 231 1.02 9.67 3.84
CA LEU A 231 0.78 8.54 4.75
C LEU A 231 0.46 9.00 6.18
N TRP A 232 0.87 10.21 6.59
CA TRP A 232 0.75 10.68 7.97
C TRP A 232 -0.69 10.67 8.53
N PRO A 233 -1.72 11.12 7.80
CA PRO A 233 -3.10 11.05 8.29
C PRO A 233 -3.57 9.62 8.58
N ILE A 234 -3.10 8.64 7.80
CA ILE A 234 -3.44 7.22 8.01
C ILE A 234 -2.82 6.71 9.31
N VAL A 235 -1.55 7.04 9.56
CA VAL A 235 -0.84 6.69 10.80
C VAL A 235 -1.52 7.37 12.00
N HIS A 236 -1.84 8.66 11.87
CA HIS A 236 -2.56 9.41 12.90
C HIS A 236 -3.93 8.79 13.23
N ASP A 237 -4.75 8.50 12.23
CA ASP A 237 -6.06 7.87 12.44
C ASP A 237 -5.93 6.49 13.11
N SER A 238 -4.90 5.71 12.73
CA SER A 238 -4.61 4.42 13.37
C SER A 238 -4.17 4.58 14.83
N MET A 239 -3.38 5.59 15.17
CA MET A 239 -2.96 5.90 16.54
C MET A 239 -4.15 6.35 17.41
N ILE A 240 -5.05 7.17 16.85
CA ILE A 240 -6.27 7.59 17.55
C ILE A 240 -7.19 6.38 17.78
N PHE A 241 -7.36 5.52 16.79
CA PHE A 241 -8.14 4.29 16.94
C PHE A 241 -7.57 3.37 18.04
N SER A 242 -6.25 3.14 18.04
CA SER A 242 -5.61 2.31 19.07
C SER A 242 -5.73 2.93 20.46
N LEU A 243 -5.61 4.25 20.57
CA LEU A 243 -5.80 4.98 21.82
C LEU A 243 -7.24 4.85 22.33
N ILE A 244 -8.25 5.02 21.47
CA ILE A 244 -9.67 4.85 21.84
C ILE A 244 -9.93 3.39 22.27
N LEU A 245 -9.44 2.42 21.51
CA LEU A 245 -9.57 0.99 21.85
C LEU A 245 -9.00 0.68 23.24
N MET A 246 -7.83 1.22 23.56
CA MET A 246 -7.21 1.09 24.87
C MET A 246 -8.10 1.65 25.99
N HIS A 247 -8.69 2.85 25.79
CA HIS A 247 -9.62 3.43 26.76
C HIS A 247 -10.87 2.57 26.96
N VAL A 248 -11.46 2.01 25.90
CA VAL A 248 -12.62 1.11 26.00
C VAL A 248 -12.28 -0.14 26.84
N ILE A 249 -11.13 -0.75 26.59
CA ILE A 249 -10.66 -1.92 27.34
C ILE A 249 -10.41 -1.55 28.82
N ALA A 250 -9.77 -0.39 29.07
CA ALA A 250 -9.50 0.10 30.41
C ALA A 250 -10.80 0.35 31.21
N ILE A 251 -11.81 0.96 30.59
CA ILE A 251 -13.14 1.15 31.19
C ILE A 251 -13.76 -0.21 31.53
N GLY A 252 -13.66 -1.20 30.64
CA GLY A 252 -14.12 -2.56 30.88
C GLY A 252 -13.44 -3.21 32.09
N ILE A 253 -12.12 -3.13 32.18
CA ILE A 253 -11.33 -3.72 33.28
C ILE A 253 -11.64 -3.05 34.62
N PHE A 254 -11.66 -1.70 34.67
CA PHE A 254 -11.92 -0.97 35.91
C PHE A 254 -13.39 -1.09 36.37
N GLY A 255 -14.32 -1.24 35.42
CA GLY A 255 -15.72 -1.56 35.71
C GLY A 255 -15.87 -2.90 36.43
N LEU A 256 -15.16 -3.94 35.97
CA LEU A 256 -15.18 -5.26 36.61
C LEU A 256 -14.51 -5.26 37.99
N LYS A 257 -13.46 -4.46 38.20
CA LYS A 257 -12.73 -4.39 39.48
C LYS A 257 -13.40 -3.52 40.56
N LYS A 258 -14.60 -2.99 40.33
CA LYS A 258 -15.33 -2.11 41.28
C LYS A 258 -14.50 -0.93 41.81
N PHE A 259 -13.64 -0.32 40.97
CA PHE A 259 -12.95 0.94 41.27
C PHE A 259 -13.69 2.11 40.59
N PRO A 260 -14.80 2.63 41.17
CA PRO A 260 -15.66 3.60 40.50
C PRO A 260 -14.95 4.92 40.19
N LEU A 261 -13.97 5.32 41.02
CA LEU A 261 -13.22 6.56 40.84
C LEU A 261 -12.37 6.53 39.56
N ALA A 262 -11.62 5.43 39.34
CA ALA A 262 -10.79 5.24 38.16
C ALA A 262 -11.64 5.09 36.88
N SER A 263 -12.74 4.35 36.96
CA SER A 263 -13.68 4.19 35.85
C SER A 263 -14.28 5.54 35.43
N SER A 264 -14.81 6.31 36.39
CA SER A 264 -15.40 7.63 36.13
C SER A 264 -14.39 8.62 35.54
N LEU A 265 -13.13 8.57 35.96
CA LEU A 265 -12.08 9.44 35.42
C LEU A 265 -11.66 9.04 34.01
N THR A 266 -11.79 7.76 33.64
CA THR A 266 -11.38 7.26 32.32
C THR A 266 -12.42 7.54 31.22
N VAL A 267 -13.71 7.66 31.56
CA VAL A 267 -14.80 7.96 30.59
C VAL A 267 -14.62 9.26 29.79
N PRO A 268 -14.18 10.40 30.36
CA PRO A 268 -14.00 11.62 29.57
C PRO A 268 -12.82 11.58 28.58
N LEU A 269 -11.81 10.73 28.81
CA LEU A 269 -10.61 10.65 27.95
C LEU A 269 -10.91 10.26 26.48
N PRO A 270 -11.74 9.24 26.18
CA PRO A 270 -12.08 8.93 24.79
C PRO A 270 -12.88 10.06 24.12
N ILE A 271 -13.73 10.78 24.87
CA ILE A 271 -14.45 11.96 24.34
C ILE A 271 -13.45 13.06 23.98
N LEU A 272 -12.52 13.39 24.90
CA LEU A 272 -11.46 14.37 24.65
C LEU A 272 -10.61 13.98 23.45
N THR A 273 -10.27 12.70 23.33
CA THR A 273 -9.50 12.15 22.20
C THR A 273 -10.23 12.33 20.87
N LEU A 274 -11.54 12.11 20.83
CA LEU A 274 -12.38 12.31 19.64
C LEU A 274 -12.52 13.79 19.26
N VAL A 275 -12.66 14.68 20.25
CA VAL A 275 -12.68 16.14 20.04
C VAL A 275 -11.33 16.60 19.48
N PHE A 276 -10.22 16.14 20.07
CA PHE A 276 -8.88 16.42 19.58
C PHE A 276 -8.69 15.92 18.14
N ASN A 277 -9.10 14.69 17.83
CA ASN A 277 -9.02 14.16 16.47
C ASN A 277 -9.84 14.99 15.48
N SER A 278 -11.05 15.42 15.88
CA SER A 278 -11.91 16.28 15.07
C SER A 278 -11.24 17.64 14.79
N TYR A 279 -10.62 18.24 15.81
CA TYR A 279 -9.82 19.46 15.66
C TYR A 279 -8.65 19.25 14.70
N CYS A 280 -7.86 18.18 14.88
CA CYS A 280 -6.71 17.88 14.03
C CYS A 280 -7.13 17.64 12.57
N ARG A 281 -8.22 16.91 12.36
CA ARG A 281 -8.77 16.66 11.02
C ARG A 281 -9.27 17.95 10.37
N GLY A 282 -9.93 18.83 11.12
CA GLY A 282 -10.35 20.13 10.58
C GLY A 282 -9.17 21.04 10.24
N ARG A 283 -8.15 21.08 11.10
CA ARG A 283 -7.05 22.06 11.01
C ARG A 283 -5.88 21.63 10.13
N PHE A 284 -5.52 20.34 10.13
CA PHE A 284 -4.28 19.85 9.52
C PHE A 284 -4.51 18.95 8.31
N LEU A 285 -5.62 18.19 8.25
CA LEU A 285 -5.91 17.30 7.12
C LEU A 285 -5.91 18.00 5.75
N PRO A 286 -6.43 19.25 5.60
CA PRO A 286 -6.38 19.95 4.31
C PRO A 286 -4.96 20.11 3.77
N MET A 287 -3.95 20.28 4.64
CA MET A 287 -2.55 20.46 4.23
C MET A 287 -1.93 19.19 3.63
N PHE A 288 -2.42 18.01 4.00
CA PHE A 288 -1.92 16.73 3.46
C PHE A 288 -2.63 16.30 2.16
N LYS A 289 -3.83 16.84 1.90
CA LYS A 289 -4.63 16.50 0.72
C LYS A 289 -4.28 17.36 -0.49
N SER A 290 -3.97 18.64 -0.25
CA SER A 290 -3.77 19.64 -1.29
C SER A 290 -2.69 20.63 -0.89
N TYR A 291 -1.92 21.09 -1.87
CA TYR A 291 -0.94 22.15 -1.69
C TYR A 291 -1.63 23.50 -1.62
N SER A 292 -1.04 24.46 -0.91
CA SER A 292 -1.57 25.82 -0.88
C SER A 292 -1.35 26.50 -2.24
N ILE A 293 -2.33 27.29 -2.67
CA ILE A 293 -2.24 28.10 -3.88
C ILE A 293 -1.03 29.03 -3.80
N GLU A 294 -0.77 29.62 -2.63
CA GLU A 294 0.38 30.50 -2.41
C GLU A 294 1.71 29.81 -2.66
N SER A 295 1.90 28.58 -2.15
CA SER A 295 3.13 27.81 -2.39
C SER A 295 3.31 27.47 -3.86
N SER A 296 2.21 27.16 -4.55
CA SER A 296 2.21 26.86 -6.00
C SER A 296 2.57 28.10 -6.81
N LEU A 297 2.01 29.26 -6.49
CA LEU A 297 2.31 30.52 -7.15
C LEU A 297 3.75 31.00 -6.91
N LYS A 298 4.28 30.82 -5.68
CA LYS A 298 5.67 31.14 -5.38
C LYS A 298 6.61 30.28 -6.23
N LYS A 299 6.33 28.98 -6.32
CA LYS A 299 7.09 28.06 -7.15
C LYS A 299 7.01 28.41 -8.64
N ASP A 300 5.83 28.70 -9.16
CA ASP A 300 5.64 29.12 -10.55
C ASP A 300 6.44 30.39 -10.89
N LYS A 301 6.55 31.35 -9.95
CA LYS A 301 7.40 32.55 -10.10
C LYS A 301 8.89 32.23 -10.12
N GLU A 302 9.34 31.29 -9.30
CA GLU A 302 10.73 30.84 -9.27
C GLU A 302 11.09 30.13 -10.58
N GLU A 303 10.21 29.24 -11.07
CA GLU A 303 10.38 28.51 -12.33
C GLU A 303 10.33 29.42 -13.58
N GLN A 304 9.56 30.51 -13.55
CA GLN A 304 9.52 31.47 -14.65
C GLN A 304 10.88 32.14 -14.92
N ASN A 305 11.72 32.27 -13.89
CA ASN A 305 13.06 32.84 -14.01
C ASN A 305 14.12 31.81 -14.43
N ASP A 306 13.75 30.52 -14.51
CA ASP A 306 14.66 29.44 -14.88
C ASP A 306 14.66 29.22 -16.41
N PRO A 307 15.80 29.40 -17.10
CA PRO A 307 15.89 29.20 -18.56
C PRO A 307 15.69 27.73 -18.98
N THR A 308 15.77 26.77 -18.06
CA THR A 308 15.65 25.33 -18.35
C THR A 308 14.20 24.84 -18.44
N ILE A 309 13.22 25.64 -17.98
CA ILE A 309 11.80 25.24 -17.87
C ILE A 309 11.18 24.86 -19.22
N ALA A 310 11.58 25.51 -20.32
CA ALA A 310 11.06 25.20 -21.66
C ALA A 310 11.44 23.78 -22.11
N SER A 311 12.71 23.38 -21.88
CA SER A 311 13.20 22.03 -22.18
C SER A 311 12.56 20.97 -21.27
N PHE A 312 12.19 21.37 -20.05
CA PHE A 312 11.46 20.50 -19.12
C PHE A 312 10.05 20.19 -19.64
N HIS A 313 9.30 21.18 -20.13
CA HIS A 313 7.96 20.94 -20.69
C HIS A 313 7.96 20.02 -21.90
N GLU A 314 9.00 20.08 -22.74
CA GLU A 314 9.16 19.16 -23.87
C GLU A 314 9.37 17.72 -23.40
N ARG A 315 10.19 17.52 -22.36
CA ARG A 315 10.41 16.20 -21.74
C ARG A 315 9.16 15.68 -21.03
N LEU A 316 8.38 16.56 -20.40
CA LEU A 316 7.13 16.19 -19.71
C LEU A 316 6.12 15.58 -20.68
N ALA A 317 6.07 16.04 -21.94
CA ALA A 317 5.17 15.51 -22.96
C ALA A 317 5.43 14.03 -23.30
N THR A 318 6.66 13.54 -23.07
CA THR A 318 7.06 12.14 -23.34
C THR A 318 7.24 11.30 -22.07
N ALA A 319 7.18 11.92 -20.89
CA ALA A 319 7.47 11.26 -19.63
C ALA A 319 6.49 10.11 -19.29
N TYR A 320 5.20 10.29 -19.62
CA TYR A 320 4.14 9.33 -19.31
C TYR A 320 3.87 8.34 -20.46
N GLN A 321 4.86 7.99 -21.26
CA GLN A 321 4.71 6.96 -22.30
C GLN A 321 4.81 5.55 -21.72
N ASP A 322 4.03 4.60 -22.27
CA ASP A 322 4.13 3.20 -21.87
C ASP A 322 5.58 2.70 -22.08
N PRO A 323 6.24 2.13 -21.04
CA PRO A 323 7.56 1.52 -21.18
C PRO A 323 7.67 0.47 -22.29
N ALA A 324 6.55 -0.06 -22.79
CA ALA A 324 6.50 -0.95 -23.95
C ALA A 324 6.71 -0.24 -25.31
N LEU A 325 6.37 1.05 -25.40
CA LEU A 325 6.46 1.89 -26.61
C LEU A 325 7.75 2.72 -26.66
N LEU A 326 8.46 2.83 -25.54
CA LEU A 326 9.80 3.43 -25.48
C LEU A 326 10.79 2.62 -26.34
N HIS A 327 11.28 3.24 -27.41
CA HIS A 327 12.38 2.72 -28.21
C HIS A 327 13.62 2.53 -27.33
N VAL A 328 14.31 1.39 -27.51
CA VAL A 328 15.37 0.84 -26.64
C VAL A 328 16.67 1.68 -26.65
N ARG A 329 16.61 2.99 -26.43
CA ARG A 329 17.76 3.84 -26.12
C ARG A 329 17.54 4.47 -24.74
N TYR A 330 17.96 3.76 -23.70
CA TYR A 330 18.02 4.30 -22.36
C TYR A 330 19.49 4.57 -21.99
N SER A 331 19.88 5.84 -22.00
CA SER A 331 21.11 6.31 -21.34
C SER A 331 20.77 6.56 -19.87
N GLY A 332 21.40 5.80 -18.97
CA GLY A 332 21.04 5.71 -17.55
C GLY A 332 21.13 6.99 -16.72
N ASN A 333 21.72 8.07 -17.25
CA ASN A 333 21.85 9.35 -16.54
C ASN A 333 20.69 10.32 -16.79
N SER A 334 19.98 10.21 -17.92
CA SER A 334 18.92 11.15 -18.26
C SER A 334 17.64 10.87 -17.48
N ALA A 335 17.34 9.60 -17.22
CA ALA A 335 16.11 9.17 -16.56
C ALA A 335 16.06 9.51 -15.07
N SER A 336 17.18 9.42 -14.34
CA SER A 336 17.24 9.82 -12.93
C SER A 336 17.03 11.32 -12.74
N ILE A 337 17.47 12.14 -13.71
CA ILE A 337 17.23 13.59 -13.72
C ILE A 337 15.77 13.89 -14.09
N ILE A 338 15.15 13.12 -14.99
CA ILE A 338 13.72 13.22 -15.33
C ILE A 338 12.85 12.87 -14.12
N ALA A 339 13.11 11.72 -13.49
CA ALA A 339 12.38 11.27 -12.31
C ALA A 339 12.54 12.24 -11.14
N ARG A 340 13.74 12.79 -10.91
CA ARG A 340 13.97 13.79 -9.85
C ARG A 340 13.34 15.15 -10.15
N ALA A 341 13.33 15.59 -11.41
CA ALA A 341 12.69 16.84 -11.82
C ALA A 341 11.15 16.74 -11.81
N ILE A 342 10.60 15.59 -12.18
CA ILE A 342 9.16 15.32 -12.15
C ILE A 342 8.66 15.02 -10.73
N ALA A 343 9.43 14.32 -9.90
CA ALA A 343 9.08 14.10 -8.48
C ALA A 343 9.04 15.41 -7.68
N CYS A 344 9.90 16.37 -8.03
CA CYS A 344 9.82 17.72 -7.47
C CYS A 344 8.60 18.50 -8.01
N CYS A 345 8.06 18.11 -9.18
CA CYS A 345 7.03 18.81 -9.94
C CYS A 345 5.85 17.91 -10.37
N ASN A 346 5.40 17.01 -9.48
CA ASN A 346 4.14 16.24 -9.56
C ASN A 346 2.87 17.12 -9.73
N HIS A 347 3.06 18.42 -9.91
CA HIS A 347 2.08 19.48 -9.94
C HIS A 347 1.79 20.01 -11.33
N LEU A 348 2.36 19.44 -12.40
CA LEU A 348 2.03 19.86 -13.75
C LEU A 348 1.15 18.85 -14.49
N THR A 349 0.94 17.63 -13.97
CA THR A 349 0.21 16.57 -14.69
C THR A 349 -0.96 16.02 -13.89
N LEU A 350 -2.12 15.92 -14.55
CA LEU A 350 -3.34 15.33 -14.01
C LEU A 350 -3.68 14.06 -14.76
N LEU A 351 -4.12 13.05 -14.02
CA LEU A 351 -4.81 11.91 -14.59
C LEU A 351 -6.29 12.27 -14.69
N VAL A 352 -6.84 12.23 -15.90
CA VAL A 352 -8.25 12.47 -16.18
C VAL A 352 -8.88 11.17 -16.65
N GLY A 353 -9.84 10.65 -15.89
CA GLY A 353 -10.51 9.39 -16.18
C GLY A 353 -12.01 9.53 -16.33
N LYS A 354 -12.59 8.82 -17.31
CA LYS A 354 -14.01 8.48 -17.31
C LYS A 354 -14.19 7.32 -16.35
N HIS A 355 -14.49 7.62 -15.08
CA HIS A 355 -15.04 6.61 -14.20
C HIS A 355 -16.46 6.30 -14.74
N VAL A 356 -16.58 5.29 -15.60
CA VAL A 356 -17.90 4.76 -15.95
C VAL A 356 -18.38 4.04 -14.69
N GLY A 357 -19.15 4.77 -13.88
CA GLY A 357 -19.71 4.29 -12.64
C GLY A 357 -20.87 3.33 -12.89
N MET A 358 -20.89 2.30 -12.04
CA MET A 358 -21.89 1.24 -11.82
C MET A 358 -22.04 0.19 -12.91
#